data_AF-A0AAV7JNS1-F1
#
_entry.id   AF-A0AAV7JNS1-F1
#
_cell.length_a   1.000
_cell.length_b   1.000
_cell.length_c   1.000
_cell.angle_alpha   90.00
_cell.angle_beta   90.00
_cell.angle_gamma   90.00
#
_symmetry.space_group_name_H-M   'P 1'
#
loop_
_entity.id
_entity.type
_entity.pdbx_description
1 polymer ?
#
loop_
_entity_poly.entity_id
_entity_poly.type
_entity_poly.pdbx_seq_one_letter_code
_entity_poly.pdbx_strand_id
1 'polypeptide(L)'
;MTSKDQELYTAIIAKIHSLIPDFKPKISISDWEPAPRNFFKEIYPTIKNQGCWFHFTQCIWAITQKLGLVQSFRGNPETANFIRNLMAIPFLPATLIRPTYTFLQVPDLTILESGKLEQLRKYFKKRWITQINPEELSIYETEITTNNAEEI
;
A
#
# COMPACT_ATOMS: atom_id res chain seq x y z
N MET A 1 10.39 -12.61 -7.24
CA MET A 1 11.86 -12.44 -7.23
C MET A 1 12.47 -13.49 -8.11
N THR A 2 13.24 -13.09 -9.09
CA THR A 2 14.10 -13.99 -9.85
C THR A 2 15.44 -14.17 -9.12
N SER A 3 16.23 -15.19 -9.47
CA SER A 3 17.62 -15.32 -8.97
C SER A 3 18.44 -14.06 -9.23
N LYS A 4 18.21 -13.44 -10.40
CA LYS A 4 18.92 -12.23 -10.83
C LYS A 4 18.61 -11.02 -9.94
N ASP A 5 17.36 -10.89 -9.48
CA ASP A 5 17.00 -9.82 -8.56
C ASP A 5 17.73 -10.00 -7.22
N GLN A 6 17.74 -11.22 -6.68
CA GLN A 6 18.40 -11.51 -5.40
C GLN A 6 19.92 -11.30 -5.43
N GLU A 7 20.57 -11.68 -6.54
CA GLU A 7 21.99 -11.41 -6.77
C GLU A 7 22.28 -9.90 -6.79
N LEU A 8 21.43 -9.13 -7.47
CA LEU A 8 21.55 -7.67 -7.53
C LEU A 8 21.40 -7.03 -6.14
N TYR A 9 20.35 -7.39 -5.39
CA TYR A 9 20.15 -6.88 -4.05
C TYR A 9 21.34 -7.20 -3.12
N THR A 10 21.86 -8.43 -3.20
CA THR A 10 23.06 -8.84 -2.45
C THR A 10 24.28 -7.98 -2.81
N ALA A 11 24.52 -7.75 -4.10
CA ALA A 11 25.63 -6.92 -4.57
C ALA A 11 25.52 -5.46 -4.09
N ILE A 12 24.31 -4.89 -4.09
CA ILE A 12 24.05 -3.54 -3.58
C ILE A 12 24.35 -3.46 -2.09
N ILE A 13 23.86 -4.41 -1.29
CA ILE A 13 24.11 -4.44 0.17
C ILE A 13 25.60 -4.58 0.46
N ALA A 14 26.30 -5.45 -0.25
CA ALA A 14 27.76 -5.59 -0.11
C ALA A 14 28.48 -4.27 -0.42
N LYS A 15 28.04 -3.56 -1.47
CA LYS A 15 28.60 -2.26 -1.81
C LYS A 15 28.31 -1.21 -0.73
N ILE A 16 27.11 -1.18 -0.17
CA ILE A 16 26.76 -0.28 0.94
C ILE A 16 27.66 -0.54 2.14
N HIS A 17 27.81 -1.79 2.59
CA HIS A 17 28.69 -2.11 3.71
C HIS A 17 30.17 -1.81 3.43
N SER A 18 30.62 -1.89 2.16
CA SER A 18 31.98 -1.48 1.81
C SER A 18 32.23 0.03 1.97
N LEU A 19 31.18 0.84 1.81
CA LEU A 19 31.23 2.30 1.93
C LEU A 19 30.87 2.79 3.34
N ILE A 20 29.96 2.08 4.00
CA ILE A 20 29.40 2.41 5.31
C ILE A 20 29.35 1.11 6.13
N PRO A 21 30.46 0.73 6.79
CA PRO A 21 30.56 -0.54 7.52
C PRO A 21 29.45 -0.74 8.56
N ASP A 22 29.07 0.34 9.26
CA ASP A 22 28.05 0.35 10.31
C ASP A 22 26.62 0.64 9.79
N PHE A 23 26.35 0.44 8.50
CA PHE A 23 25.01 0.65 7.95
C PHE A 23 23.99 -0.28 8.60
N LYS A 24 23.06 0.32 9.37
CA LYS A 24 22.02 -0.38 10.13
C LYS A 24 20.67 0.31 9.91
N PRO A 25 19.97 0.00 8.81
CA PRO A 25 18.68 0.62 8.51
C PRO A 25 17.64 0.21 9.56
N LYS A 26 16.83 1.15 10.01
CA LYS A 26 15.71 0.89 10.93
C LYS A 26 14.40 0.60 10.19
N ILE A 27 14.22 1.21 9.03
CA ILE A 27 13.00 1.13 8.23
C ILE A 27 13.41 0.88 6.78
N SER A 28 12.71 -0.04 6.11
CA SER A 28 12.68 -0.12 4.66
C SER A 28 11.29 0.32 4.19
N ILE A 29 11.23 1.14 3.14
CA ILE A 29 9.98 1.53 2.49
C ILE A 29 10.01 0.92 1.10
N SER A 30 9.09 0.01 0.83
CA SER A 30 8.92 -0.63 -0.47
C SER A 30 7.44 -0.73 -0.79
N ASP A 31 7.09 -1.25 -1.96
CA ASP A 31 5.73 -1.77 -2.15
C ASP A 31 5.42 -2.93 -1.17
N TRP A 32 4.18 -3.40 -1.20
CA TRP A 32 3.74 -4.58 -0.44
C TRP A 32 4.06 -5.90 -1.19
N GLU A 33 5.14 -5.94 -1.97
CA GLU A 33 5.60 -7.21 -2.54
C GLU A 33 6.39 -8.03 -1.51
N PRO A 34 6.11 -9.34 -1.35
CA PRO A 34 6.80 -10.17 -0.36
C PRO A 34 8.30 -10.30 -0.60
N ALA A 35 8.73 -10.25 -1.86
CA ALA A 35 10.08 -10.57 -2.26
C ALA A 35 11.14 -9.60 -1.68
N PRO A 36 11.09 -8.29 -1.95
CA PRO A 36 12.02 -7.33 -1.34
C PRO A 36 11.92 -7.32 0.18
N ARG A 37 10.69 -7.40 0.71
CA ARG A 37 10.43 -7.39 2.17
C ARG A 37 11.10 -8.56 2.88
N ASN A 38 11.03 -9.76 2.31
CA ASN A 38 11.65 -10.96 2.87
C ASN A 38 13.18 -10.87 2.80
N PHE A 39 13.72 -10.40 1.66
CA PHE A 39 15.15 -10.19 1.49
C PHE A 39 15.72 -9.24 2.56
N PHE A 40 15.08 -8.08 2.79
CA PHE A 40 15.56 -7.13 3.79
C PHE A 40 15.42 -7.66 5.23
N LYS A 41 14.38 -8.44 5.54
CA LYS A 41 14.22 -9.09 6.86
C LYS A 41 15.29 -10.15 7.11
N GLU A 42 15.73 -10.86 6.07
CA GLU A 42 16.78 -11.87 6.19
C GLU A 42 18.13 -11.22 6.54
N ILE A 43 18.45 -10.10 5.88
CA ILE A 43 19.72 -9.38 6.11
C ILE A 43 19.68 -8.52 7.38
N TYR A 44 18.53 -7.90 7.67
CA TYR A 44 18.35 -7.02 8.81
C TYR A 44 17.13 -7.49 9.63
N PRO A 45 17.27 -8.47 10.53
CA PRO A 45 16.15 -9.07 11.27
C PRO A 45 15.30 -8.09 12.08
N THR A 46 15.88 -6.96 12.49
CA THR A 46 15.21 -5.92 13.28
C THR A 46 14.60 -4.80 12.43
N ILE A 47 14.69 -4.87 11.10
CA ILE A 47 14.17 -3.83 10.21
C ILE A 47 12.64 -3.81 10.21
N LYS A 48 12.06 -2.61 10.30
CA LYS A 48 10.63 -2.41 10.07
C LYS A 48 10.39 -2.27 8.56
N ASN A 49 9.69 -3.23 7.97
CA ASN A 49 9.22 -3.10 6.58
C ASN A 49 7.91 -2.32 6.54
N GLN A 50 7.96 -1.12 5.95
CA GLN A 50 6.81 -0.26 5.75
C GLN A 50 6.39 -0.29 4.27
N GLY A 51 5.09 -0.28 4.02
CA GLY A 51 4.59 -0.11 2.66
C GLY A 51 4.59 1.34 2.21
N CYS A 52 4.85 1.58 0.93
CA CYS A 52 4.85 2.90 0.31
C CYS A 52 3.43 3.35 -0.04
N TRP A 53 2.94 4.40 0.60
CA TRP A 53 1.58 4.93 0.38
C TRP A 53 1.30 5.26 -1.09
N PHE A 54 2.28 5.85 -1.80
CA PHE A 54 2.16 6.19 -3.20
C PHE A 54 1.78 4.98 -4.07
N HIS A 55 2.56 3.89 -4.01
CA HIS A 55 2.28 2.65 -4.73
C HIS A 55 0.92 2.04 -4.34
N PHE A 56 0.52 2.16 -3.07
CA PHE A 56 -0.79 1.71 -2.64
C PHE A 56 -1.92 2.52 -3.30
N THR A 57 -1.82 3.85 -3.32
CA THR A 57 -2.83 4.69 -3.98
C THR A 57 -2.89 4.43 -5.49
N GLN A 58 -1.75 4.20 -6.14
CA GLN A 58 -1.69 3.78 -7.53
C GLN A 58 -2.43 2.46 -7.77
N CYS A 59 -2.28 1.47 -6.87
CA CYS A 59 -3.01 0.21 -6.96
C CYS A 59 -4.54 0.42 -6.86
N ILE A 60 -5.01 1.25 -5.92
CA ILE A 60 -6.42 1.58 -5.80
C ILE A 60 -6.90 2.29 -7.08
N TRP A 61 -6.14 3.28 -7.54
CA TRP A 61 -6.46 4.07 -8.74
C TRP A 61 -6.49 3.21 -10.01
N ALA A 62 -5.61 2.23 -10.15
CA ALA A 62 -5.62 1.30 -11.27
C ALA A 62 -6.92 0.48 -11.32
N ILE A 63 -7.44 0.04 -10.17
CA ILE A 63 -8.73 -0.66 -10.10
C ILE A 63 -9.89 0.32 -10.36
N THR A 64 -9.84 1.54 -9.82
CA THR A 64 -10.81 2.60 -10.13
C THR A 64 -10.94 2.84 -11.64
N GLN A 65 -9.81 2.91 -12.35
CA GLN A 65 -9.78 3.04 -13.81
C GLN A 65 -10.39 1.82 -14.51
N LYS A 66 -9.98 0.60 -14.12
CA LYS A 66 -10.50 -0.65 -14.70
C LYS A 66 -12.00 -0.82 -14.54
N LEU A 67 -12.58 -0.30 -13.45
CA LEU A 67 -14.01 -0.33 -13.19
C LEU A 67 -14.78 0.80 -13.90
N GLY A 68 -14.08 1.71 -14.61
CA GLY A 68 -14.69 2.85 -15.29
C GLY A 68 -15.30 3.86 -14.32
N LEU A 69 -14.68 4.06 -13.15
CA LEU A 69 -15.12 4.99 -12.11
C LEU A 69 -14.47 6.38 -12.21
N VAL A 70 -13.61 6.63 -13.20
CA VAL A 70 -12.84 7.88 -13.31
C VAL A 70 -13.74 9.11 -13.43
N GLN A 71 -14.79 9.04 -14.25
CA GLN A 71 -15.71 10.17 -14.43
C GLN A 71 -16.57 10.38 -13.19
N SER A 72 -17.09 9.31 -12.57
CA SER A 72 -17.82 9.41 -11.31
C SER A 72 -16.92 9.96 -10.18
N PHE A 73 -15.64 9.58 -10.13
CA PHE A 73 -14.68 10.14 -9.17
C PHE A 73 -14.47 11.66 -9.36
N ARG A 74 -14.52 12.16 -10.59
CA ARG A 74 -14.35 13.59 -10.89
C ARG A 74 -15.63 14.41 -10.70
N GLY A 75 -16.79 13.82 -11.00
CA GLY A 75 -18.08 14.51 -11.04
C GLY A 75 -19.01 14.27 -9.86
N ASN A 76 -18.80 13.21 -9.07
CA ASN A 76 -19.66 12.83 -7.96
C ASN A 76 -18.88 12.84 -6.62
N PRO A 77 -19.22 13.77 -5.69
CA PRO A 77 -18.53 13.88 -4.40
C PRO A 77 -18.59 12.61 -3.54
N GLU A 78 -19.69 11.86 -3.58
CA GLU A 78 -19.83 10.63 -2.78
C GLU A 78 -18.89 9.53 -3.28
N THR A 79 -18.78 9.36 -4.59
CA THR A 79 -17.81 8.46 -5.22
C THR A 79 -16.37 8.88 -4.89
N ALA A 80 -16.08 10.18 -5.01
CA ALA A 80 -14.76 10.73 -4.69
C ALA A 80 -14.38 10.47 -3.22
N ASN A 81 -15.31 10.76 -2.30
CA ASN A 81 -15.11 10.56 -0.87
C ASN A 81 -14.94 9.09 -0.52
N PHE A 82 -15.74 8.19 -1.09
CA PHE A 82 -15.60 6.76 -0.87
C PHE A 82 -14.21 6.24 -1.26
N ILE A 83 -13.73 6.61 -2.45
CA ILE A 83 -12.42 6.19 -2.95
C ILE A 83 -11.28 6.82 -2.13
N ARG A 84 -11.37 8.10 -1.78
CA ARG A 84 -10.38 8.77 -0.93
C ARG A 84 -10.33 8.18 0.47
N ASN A 85 -11.49 7.81 1.04
CA ASN A 85 -11.54 7.14 2.34
C ASN A 85 -10.82 5.78 2.29
N LEU A 86 -10.99 5.00 1.22
CA LEU A 86 -10.18 3.78 1.02
C LEU A 86 -8.68 4.08 0.95
N MET A 87 -8.28 5.14 0.23
CA MET A 87 -6.89 5.57 0.13
C MET A 87 -6.30 6.11 1.45
N ALA A 88 -7.16 6.51 2.39
CA ALA A 88 -6.77 7.02 3.70
C ALA A 88 -6.63 5.94 4.77
N ILE A 89 -7.19 4.73 4.55
CA ILE A 89 -7.18 3.64 5.54
C ILE A 89 -5.79 3.32 6.14
N PRO A 90 -4.67 3.29 5.36
CA PRO A 90 -3.35 2.99 5.92
C PRO A 90 -2.89 3.96 7.02
N PHE A 91 -3.41 5.19 7.04
CA PHE A 91 -3.06 6.17 8.08
C PHE A 91 -3.73 5.89 9.42
N LEU A 92 -4.60 4.88 9.52
CA LEU A 92 -5.21 4.50 10.79
C LEU A 92 -4.27 3.57 11.58
N PRO A 93 -4.32 3.61 12.91
CA PRO A 93 -3.79 2.53 13.74
C PRO A 93 -4.34 1.18 13.26
N ALA A 94 -3.50 0.15 13.25
CA ALA A 94 -3.88 -1.18 12.76
C ALA A 94 -5.19 -1.71 13.39
N THR A 95 -5.39 -1.41 14.69
CA THR A 95 -6.59 -1.78 15.44
C THR A 95 -7.88 -1.14 14.93
N LEU A 96 -7.80 0.02 14.26
CA LEU A 96 -8.94 0.77 13.73
C LEU A 96 -9.22 0.49 12.25
N ILE A 97 -8.29 -0.13 11.52
CA ILE A 97 -8.44 -0.41 10.09
C ILE A 97 -9.66 -1.31 9.80
N ARG A 98 -9.80 -2.45 10.49
CA ARG A 98 -10.92 -3.39 10.27
C ARG A 98 -12.28 -2.77 10.64
N PRO A 99 -12.43 -2.12 11.82
CA PRO A 99 -13.64 -1.38 12.15
C PRO A 99 -14.00 -0.34 11.09
N THR A 100 -13.07 0.56 10.73
CA THR A 100 -13.33 1.63 9.77
C THR A 100 -13.72 1.10 8.39
N TYR A 101 -13.03 0.07 7.90
CA TYR A 101 -13.42 -0.60 6.65
C TYR A 101 -14.85 -1.18 6.71
N THR A 102 -15.25 -1.73 7.86
CA THR A 102 -16.59 -2.30 8.05
C THR A 102 -17.67 -1.22 8.05
N PHE A 103 -17.39 -0.06 8.65
CA PHE A 103 -18.29 1.09 8.66
C PHE A 103 -18.35 1.84 7.32
N LEU A 104 -17.33 1.72 6.47
CA LEU A 104 -17.30 2.36 5.16
C LEU A 104 -18.31 1.69 4.21
N GLN A 105 -19.50 2.28 4.13
CA GLN A 105 -20.58 1.86 3.25
C GLN A 105 -20.37 2.39 1.84
N VAL A 106 -20.80 1.60 0.85
CA VAL A 106 -20.90 2.06 -0.53
C VAL A 106 -22.02 3.10 -0.60
N PRO A 107 -21.81 4.27 -1.23
CA PRO A 107 -22.85 5.27 -1.39
C PRO A 107 -24.02 4.75 -2.23
N ASP A 108 -25.22 5.24 -1.91
CA ASP A 108 -26.46 4.89 -2.61
C ASP A 108 -26.59 5.75 -3.87
N LEU A 109 -26.16 5.19 -5.00
CA LEU A 109 -26.12 5.83 -6.31
C LEU A 109 -26.99 5.01 -7.29
N THR A 110 -26.72 5.13 -8.58
CA THR A 110 -27.30 4.18 -9.54
C THR A 110 -26.83 2.75 -9.24
N ILE A 111 -27.67 1.75 -9.51
CA ILE A 111 -27.35 0.32 -9.34
C ILE A 111 -25.99 -0.03 -9.99
N LEU A 112 -25.71 0.56 -11.16
CA LEU A 112 -24.47 0.35 -11.88
C LEU A 112 -23.26 0.96 -11.15
N GLU A 113 -23.36 2.18 -10.64
CA GLU A 113 -22.26 2.85 -9.94
C GLU A 113 -21.99 2.23 -8.57
N SER A 114 -23.03 2.00 -7.76
CA SER A 114 -22.87 1.30 -6.48
C SER A 114 -22.33 -0.12 -6.67
N GLY A 115 -22.74 -0.81 -7.75
CA GLY A 115 -22.19 -2.11 -8.13
C GLY A 115 -20.68 -2.08 -8.45
N LYS A 116 -20.18 -1.01 -9.07
CA LYS A 116 -18.75 -0.81 -9.32
C LYS A 116 -17.98 -0.46 -8.03
N LEU A 117 -18.54 0.39 -7.19
CA LEU A 117 -17.91 0.74 -5.91
C LEU A 117 -17.81 -0.46 -4.96
N GLU A 118 -18.82 -1.34 -4.95
CA GLU A 118 -18.77 -2.58 -4.20
C GLU A 118 -17.70 -3.55 -4.74
N GLN A 119 -17.45 -3.58 -6.06
CA GLN A 119 -16.33 -4.34 -6.61
C GLN A 119 -14.98 -3.80 -6.13
N LEU A 120 -14.81 -2.47 -6.12
CA LEU A 120 -13.62 -1.84 -5.57
C LEU A 120 -13.45 -2.16 -4.07
N ARG A 121 -14.53 -2.09 -3.30
CA ARG A 121 -14.56 -2.43 -1.87
C ARG A 121 -14.15 -3.89 -1.63
N LYS A 122 -14.68 -4.83 -2.42
CA LYS A 122 -14.33 -6.26 -2.35
C LYS A 122 -12.86 -6.51 -2.70
N TYR A 123 -12.35 -5.85 -3.74
CA TYR A 123 -10.92 -5.87 -4.06
C TYR A 123 -10.09 -5.40 -2.86
N PHE A 124 -10.48 -4.27 -2.26
CA PHE A 124 -9.78 -3.69 -1.12
C PHE A 124 -9.72 -4.67 0.05
N LYS A 125 -10.85 -5.28 0.42
CA LYS A 125 -10.91 -6.31 1.48
C LYS A 125 -9.96 -7.46 1.20
N LYS A 126 -10.06 -8.04 0.00
CA LYS A 126 -9.29 -9.22 -0.38
C LYS A 126 -7.79 -8.93 -0.30
N ARG A 127 -7.34 -7.84 -0.93
CA ARG A 127 -5.91 -7.52 -1.02
C ARG A 127 -5.37 -6.94 0.29
N TRP A 128 -5.97 -5.87 0.79
CA TRP A 128 -5.37 -5.04 1.83
C TRP A 128 -5.76 -5.47 3.25
N ILE A 129 -6.98 -5.96 3.46
CA ILE A 129 -7.45 -6.39 4.78
C ILE A 129 -7.14 -7.86 5.08
N THR A 130 -7.22 -8.73 4.07
CA THR A 130 -7.02 -10.18 4.24
C THR A 130 -5.58 -10.62 3.92
N GLN A 131 -5.05 -10.30 2.74
CA GLN A 131 -3.72 -10.78 2.34
C GLN A 131 -2.59 -9.98 2.99
N ILE A 132 -2.67 -8.65 2.96
CA ILE A 132 -1.65 -7.78 3.57
C ILE A 132 -1.82 -7.65 5.07
N ASN A 133 -3.05 -7.77 5.60
CA ASN A 133 -3.41 -7.56 7.01
C ASN A 133 -3.23 -6.12 7.53
N PRO A 134 -4.02 -5.69 8.54
CA PRO A 134 -3.95 -4.34 9.10
C PRO A 134 -2.58 -3.94 9.68
N GLU A 135 -1.87 -4.88 10.29
CA GLU A 135 -0.59 -4.63 10.96
C GLU A 135 0.50 -4.24 9.96
N GLU A 136 0.50 -4.86 8.78
CA GLU A 136 1.42 -4.48 7.70
C GLU A 136 0.90 -3.37 6.80
N LEU A 137 -0.43 -3.18 6.73
CA LEU A 137 -1.04 -2.09 5.96
C LEU A 137 -0.85 -0.73 6.64
N SER A 138 -0.86 -0.70 7.97
CA SER A 138 -0.78 0.54 8.74
C SER A 138 0.57 1.23 8.56
N ILE A 139 0.52 2.51 8.19
CA ILE A 139 1.64 3.45 8.15
C ILE A 139 1.45 4.55 9.22
N TYR A 140 0.60 4.31 10.21
CA TYR A 140 0.32 5.24 11.29
C TYR A 140 1.62 5.61 12.04
N GLU A 141 1.75 6.90 12.40
CA GLU A 141 2.91 7.49 13.08
C GLU A 141 4.25 7.28 12.34
N THR A 142 4.23 7.27 11.01
CA THR A 142 5.45 7.25 10.19
C THR A 142 5.72 8.63 9.60
N GLU A 143 6.92 9.16 9.80
CA GLU A 143 7.31 10.50 9.32
C GLU A 143 7.46 10.54 7.79
N ILE A 144 7.86 9.42 7.19
CA ILE A 144 8.04 9.25 5.75
C ILE A 144 7.07 8.18 5.29
N THR A 145 6.11 8.55 4.44
CA THR A 145 5.03 7.67 3.97
C THR A 145 5.17 7.31 2.50
N THR A 146 6.05 8.01 1.79
CA THR A 146 6.35 7.83 0.38
C THR A 146 7.86 7.71 0.15
N ASN A 147 8.24 7.17 -1.00
CA ASN A 147 9.61 7.24 -1.48
C ASN A 147 9.69 8.37 -2.51
N ASN A 148 10.09 9.56 -2.07
CA ASN A 148 10.22 10.77 -2.91
C ASN A 148 11.02 10.58 -4.23
N ALA A 149 11.76 9.48 -4.39
CA ALA A 149 12.46 9.13 -5.63
C ALA A 149 11.56 8.54 -6.74
N GLU A 150 10.39 7.98 -6.42
CA GLU A 150 9.47 7.34 -7.38
C GLU A 150 8.25 8.23 -7.73
N GLU A 151 8.22 9.48 -7.26
CA GLU A 151 7.10 10.42 -7.44
C GLU A 151 7.21 11.32 -8.70
N ILE A 152 8.19 11.06 -9.58
CA ILE A 152 8.46 11.87 -10.79
C ILE A 152 7.74 11.31 -12.02
#